data_AF-A0A2D6BIE9-F1
#
_entry.id   AF-A0A2D6BIE9-F1
#
_cell.length_a   1.000
_cell.length_b   1.000
_cell.length_c   1.000
_cell.angle_alpha   90.00
_cell.angle_beta   90.00
_cell.angle_gamma   90.00
#
_symmetry.space_group_name_H-M   'P 1'
#
loop_
_entity.id
_entity.type
_entity.pdbx_description
1 polymer ?
#
loop_
_entity_poly.entity_id
_entity_poly.type
_entity_poly.pdbx_seq_one_letter_code
_entity_poly.pdbx_strand_id
1 'polypeptide(L)'
;MGGSQLFLGLCSAALLLGCGATGVRLLWLARCTGELPERLMGGGLVSLMFLYLPMMVASGMGRESAGEVNMGLLCVGTFFLWAGFASMTAFTWVAFRPTSAWAQLATIVMSSASAAICGGMIGSLAASPPEANSYLVGHAWSSALRIPMMATFAWTGVESLHQYRMARRRLALGLSDPVVANRFLLWSVVGFSMTAVIGASLALHLQGLGIMASPLALFVVLFGAGVGTGFMLLGFLPPAAYLRLVRRRAGANAATRI
;
A
#
# COMPACT_ATOMS: atom_id res chain seq x y z
N MET A 1 -8.13 23.35 17.15
CA MET A 1 -7.29 22.41 16.35
C MET A 1 -6.21 23.22 15.66
N GLY A 2 -4.94 22.83 15.80
CA GLY A 2 -3.83 23.53 15.14
C GLY A 2 -3.81 23.27 13.63
N GLY A 3 -3.21 24.17 12.84
CA GLY A 3 -3.15 24.05 11.37
C GLY A 3 -2.53 22.74 10.87
N SER A 4 -1.63 22.12 11.65
CA SER A 4 -1.02 20.82 11.35
C SER A 4 -2.02 19.66 11.38
N GLN A 5 -3.00 19.67 12.28
CA GLN A 5 -4.04 18.63 12.36
C GLN A 5 -4.99 18.69 11.17
N LEU A 6 -5.38 19.90 10.78
CA LEU A 6 -6.21 20.11 9.58
C LEU A 6 -5.50 19.61 8.32
N PHE A 7 -4.22 19.97 8.17
CA PHE A 7 -3.41 19.53 7.02
C PHE A 7 -3.28 18.01 6.97
N LEU A 8 -2.98 17.37 8.10
CA LEU A 8 -2.92 15.91 8.19
C LEU A 8 -4.26 15.26 7.80
N GLY A 9 -5.37 15.78 8.32
CA GLY A 9 -6.71 15.29 8.00
C GLY A 9 -7.03 15.39 6.50
N LEU A 10 -6.66 16.52 5.86
CA LEU A 10 -6.85 16.70 4.42
C LEU A 10 -5.99 15.73 3.60
N CYS A 11 -4.73 15.51 3.98
CA CYS A 11 -3.87 14.56 3.29
C CYS A 11 -4.36 13.11 3.45
N SER A 12 -4.79 12.72 4.66
CA SER A 12 -5.39 11.41 4.91
C SER A 12 -6.68 11.23 4.11
N ALA A 13 -7.54 12.25 4.04
CA ALA A 13 -8.74 12.21 3.22
C ALA A 13 -8.41 12.07 1.73
N ALA A 14 -7.43 12.82 1.21
CA ALA A 14 -7.00 12.70 -0.18
C ALA A 14 -6.43 11.30 -0.50
N LEU A 15 -5.63 10.74 0.39
CA LEU A 15 -5.11 9.36 0.29
C LEU A 15 -6.26 8.36 0.25
N LEU A 16 -7.19 8.44 1.21
CA LEU A 16 -8.36 7.56 1.29
C LEU A 16 -9.18 7.63 0.01
N LEU A 17 -9.56 8.83 -0.42
CA LEU A 17 -10.37 9.03 -1.63
C LEU A 17 -9.64 8.55 -2.90
N GLY A 18 -8.34 8.83 -3.02
CA GLY A 18 -7.53 8.43 -4.17
C GLY A 18 -7.37 6.92 -4.28
N CYS A 19 -7.03 6.24 -3.18
CA CYS A 19 -6.97 4.78 -3.10
C CYS A 19 -8.33 4.15 -3.33
N GLY A 20 -9.40 4.72 -2.77
CA GLY A 20 -10.77 4.25 -2.95
C GLY A 20 -11.26 4.29 -4.37
N ALA A 21 -11.18 5.46 -4.98
CA ALA A 21 -11.58 5.65 -6.36
C ALA A 21 -10.81 4.70 -7.30
N THR A 22 -9.50 4.54 -7.05
CA THR A 22 -8.67 3.58 -7.81
C THR A 22 -9.11 2.13 -7.56
N GLY A 23 -9.31 1.74 -6.30
CA GLY A 23 -9.71 0.38 -5.93
C GLY A 23 -11.08 -0.01 -6.47
N VAL A 24 -12.07 0.87 -6.33
CA VAL A 24 -13.44 0.67 -6.87
C VAL A 24 -13.41 0.55 -8.39
N ARG A 25 -12.66 1.42 -9.08
CA ARG A 25 -12.52 1.33 -10.53
C ARG A 25 -11.87 0.01 -10.96
N LEU A 26 -10.83 -0.44 -10.26
CA LEU A 26 -10.17 -1.71 -10.57
C LEU A 26 -11.10 -2.90 -10.34
N LEU A 27 -11.89 -2.90 -9.26
CA LEU A 27 -12.90 -3.93 -9.03
C LEU A 27 -14.00 -3.92 -10.11
N TRP A 28 -14.40 -2.73 -10.58
CA TRP A 28 -15.33 -2.60 -11.69
C TRP A 28 -14.72 -3.16 -12.98
N LEU A 29 -13.48 -2.78 -13.30
CA LEU A 29 -12.78 -3.28 -14.47
C LEU A 29 -12.64 -4.80 -14.42
N ALA A 30 -12.33 -5.36 -13.25
CA ALA A 30 -12.18 -6.79 -13.05
C ALA A 30 -13.48 -7.60 -13.20
N ARG A 31 -14.63 -6.94 -13.08
CA ARG A 31 -15.94 -7.52 -13.43
C ARG A 31 -16.14 -7.54 -14.94
N CYS A 32 -15.64 -6.54 -15.65
CA CYS A 32 -15.73 -6.45 -17.11
C CYS A 32 -14.72 -7.35 -17.83
N THR A 33 -13.48 -7.39 -17.35
CA THR A 33 -12.36 -8.12 -17.98
C THR A 33 -12.26 -9.57 -17.51
N GLY A 34 -12.71 -9.86 -16.30
CA GLY A 34 -12.51 -11.16 -15.66
C GLY A 34 -11.08 -11.38 -15.12
N GLU A 35 -10.20 -10.39 -15.25
CA GLU A 35 -8.77 -10.54 -14.95
C GLU A 35 -8.49 -10.54 -13.44
N LEU A 36 -7.74 -11.54 -12.98
CA LEU A 36 -7.40 -11.72 -11.56
C LEU A 36 -6.54 -10.58 -10.98
N PRO A 37 -5.52 -10.03 -11.67
CA PRO A 37 -4.71 -8.92 -11.14
C PRO A 37 -5.53 -7.71 -10.72
N GLU A 38 -6.57 -7.36 -11.48
CA GLU A 38 -7.43 -6.22 -11.20
C GLU A 38 -8.27 -6.45 -9.94
N ARG A 39 -8.76 -7.69 -9.73
CA ARG A 39 -9.46 -8.08 -8.49
C ARG A 39 -8.55 -7.98 -7.28
N LEU A 40 -7.35 -8.53 -7.39
CA LEU A 40 -6.39 -8.56 -6.29
C LEU A 40 -5.95 -7.15 -5.90
N MET A 41 -5.60 -6.33 -6.88
CA MET A 41 -5.17 -4.96 -6.61
C MET A 41 -6.32 -4.08 -6.10
N GLY A 42 -7.49 -4.14 -6.76
CA GLY A 42 -8.66 -3.37 -6.35
C GLY A 42 -9.17 -3.76 -4.96
N GLY A 43 -9.27 -5.06 -4.69
CA GLY A 43 -9.67 -5.62 -3.40
C GLY A 43 -8.67 -5.27 -2.29
N GLY A 44 -7.36 -5.29 -2.61
CA GLY A 44 -6.31 -4.87 -1.71
C GLY A 44 -6.46 -3.41 -1.27
N LEU A 45 -6.62 -2.49 -2.23
CA LEU A 45 -6.78 -1.06 -1.96
C LEU A 45 -8.06 -0.75 -1.16
N VAL A 46 -9.19 -1.36 -1.51
CA VAL A 46 -10.45 -1.16 -0.79
C VAL A 46 -10.35 -1.70 0.65
N SER A 47 -9.80 -2.90 0.83
CA SER A 47 -9.66 -3.51 2.15
C SER A 47 -8.76 -2.67 3.06
N LEU A 48 -7.60 -2.23 2.56
CA LEU A 48 -6.64 -1.44 3.34
C LEU A 48 -7.15 -0.03 3.68
N MET A 49 -7.89 0.63 2.78
CA MET A 49 -8.19 2.05 2.95
C MET A 49 -9.62 2.31 3.42
N PHE A 50 -10.61 1.59 2.90
CA PHE A 50 -12.02 1.83 3.23
C PHE A 50 -12.51 1.01 4.40
N LEU A 51 -11.98 -0.20 4.57
CA LEU A 51 -12.52 -1.13 5.55
C LEU A 51 -11.62 -1.17 6.78
N TYR A 52 -10.32 -1.39 6.60
CA TYR A 52 -9.37 -1.44 7.71
C TYR A 52 -9.33 -0.15 8.54
N LEU A 53 -9.06 1.00 7.90
CA LEU A 53 -8.76 2.21 8.65
C LEU A 53 -9.94 2.69 9.52
N PRO A 54 -11.18 2.78 9.02
CA PRO A 54 -12.31 3.17 9.86
C PRO A 54 -12.58 2.18 10.99
N MET A 55 -12.44 0.87 10.75
CA MET A 55 -12.66 -0.16 11.76
C MET A 55 -11.63 -0.08 12.89
N MET A 56 -10.35 0.16 12.56
CA MET A 56 -9.31 0.36 13.58
C MET A 56 -9.50 1.64 14.39
N VAL A 57 -9.92 2.73 13.76
CA VAL A 57 -10.19 3.98 14.47
C VAL A 57 -11.39 3.80 15.40
N ALA A 58 -12.46 3.18 14.90
CA ALA A 58 -13.67 2.92 15.67
C ALA A 58 -13.48 1.88 16.77
N SER A 59 -12.46 1.01 16.67
CA SER A 59 -12.19 0.02 17.72
C SER A 59 -11.56 0.63 18.97
N GLY A 60 -11.07 1.88 18.94
CA GLY A 60 -10.37 2.52 20.06
C GLY A 60 -8.93 2.05 20.25
N MET A 61 -8.41 1.20 19.35
CA MET A 61 -7.07 0.62 19.47
C MET A 61 -5.99 1.72 19.49
N GLY A 62 -5.13 1.67 20.50
CA GLY A 62 -4.04 2.62 20.69
C GLY A 62 -4.45 3.96 21.30
N ARG A 63 -5.73 4.13 21.65
CA ARG A 63 -6.26 5.31 22.35
C ARG A 63 -6.82 4.96 23.72
N GLU A 64 -7.58 3.87 23.79
CA GLU A 64 -8.30 3.45 24.98
C GLU A 64 -7.53 2.37 25.76
N SER A 65 -7.98 2.05 26.97
CA SER A 65 -7.48 0.89 27.72
C SER A 65 -7.89 -0.42 27.04
N ALA A 66 -7.19 -1.53 27.31
CA ALA A 66 -7.46 -2.81 26.65
C ALA A 66 -8.90 -3.30 26.84
N GLY A 67 -9.51 -3.05 28.01
CA GLY A 67 -10.90 -3.42 28.31
C GLY A 67 -11.95 -2.57 27.59
N GLU A 68 -11.58 -1.39 27.10
CA GLU A 68 -12.46 -0.47 26.36
C GLU A 68 -12.36 -0.66 24.84
N VAL A 69 -11.35 -1.40 24.36
CA VAL A 69 -11.21 -1.71 22.94
C VAL A 69 -12.38 -2.57 22.47
N ASN A 70 -13.06 -2.14 21.41
CA ASN A 70 -14.09 -2.95 20.78
C ASN A 70 -13.43 -4.10 20.00
N MET A 71 -13.31 -5.26 20.64
CA MET A 71 -12.63 -6.43 20.07
C MET A 71 -13.28 -6.92 18.77
N GLY A 72 -14.60 -6.77 18.60
CA GLY A 72 -15.28 -7.12 17.36
C GLY A 72 -14.79 -6.26 16.17
N LEU A 73 -14.79 -4.94 16.35
CA LEU A 73 -14.29 -4.00 15.33
C LEU A 73 -12.78 -4.18 15.08
N LEU A 74 -12.00 -4.46 16.13
CA LEU A 74 -10.57 -4.75 16.01
C LEU A 74 -10.33 -6.00 15.14
N CYS A 75 -11.05 -7.10 15.41
CA CYS A 75 -10.94 -8.34 14.63
C CYS A 75 -11.31 -8.10 13.16
N VAL A 76 -12.42 -7.40 12.91
CA VAL A 76 -12.88 -7.06 11.55
C VAL A 76 -11.85 -6.17 10.83
N GLY A 77 -11.36 -5.12 11.48
CA GLY A 77 -10.34 -4.24 10.92
C GLY A 77 -9.06 -5.03 10.60
N THR A 78 -8.57 -5.82 11.55
CA THR A 78 -7.35 -6.63 11.39
C THR A 78 -7.48 -7.67 10.28
N PHE A 79 -8.67 -8.26 10.10
CA PHE A 79 -8.95 -9.13 8.97
C PHE A 79 -8.81 -8.39 7.63
N PHE A 80 -9.38 -7.19 7.49
CA PHE A 80 -9.25 -6.40 6.27
C PHE A 80 -7.82 -5.90 6.03
N LEU A 81 -7.05 -5.64 7.10
CA LEU A 81 -5.63 -5.34 6.99
C LEU A 81 -4.89 -6.52 6.35
N TRP A 82 -5.06 -7.71 6.92
CA TRP A 82 -4.43 -8.93 6.44
C TRP A 82 -4.85 -9.25 5.00
N ALA A 83 -6.17 -9.28 4.73
CA ALA A 83 -6.70 -9.56 3.41
C ALA A 83 -6.19 -8.55 2.37
N GLY A 84 -6.11 -7.28 2.77
CA GLY A 84 -5.54 -6.21 1.97
C GLY A 84 -4.09 -6.48 1.55
N PHE A 85 -3.23 -6.80 2.51
CA PHE A 85 -1.82 -7.13 2.24
C PHE A 85 -1.63 -8.42 1.48
N ALA A 86 -2.32 -9.49 1.86
CA ALA A 86 -2.28 -10.76 1.16
C ALA A 86 -2.66 -10.58 -0.33
N SER A 87 -3.68 -9.75 -0.60
CA SER A 87 -4.12 -9.42 -1.95
C SER A 87 -3.07 -8.63 -2.75
N MET A 88 -2.39 -7.65 -2.13
CA MET A 88 -1.32 -6.89 -2.78
C MET A 88 -0.07 -7.74 -3.06
N THR A 89 0.29 -8.64 -2.15
CA THR A 89 1.39 -9.59 -2.36
C THR A 89 1.04 -10.58 -3.47
N ALA A 90 -0.16 -11.14 -3.44
CA ALA A 90 -0.66 -12.03 -4.48
C ALA A 90 -0.74 -11.34 -5.84
N PHE A 91 -1.14 -10.07 -5.90
CA PHE A 91 -1.10 -9.27 -7.13
C PHE A 91 0.32 -9.24 -7.72
N THR A 92 1.34 -9.00 -6.88
CA THR A 92 2.74 -8.94 -7.35
C THR A 92 3.17 -10.28 -7.94
N TRP A 93 2.83 -11.39 -7.28
CA TRP A 93 3.09 -12.73 -7.82
C TRP A 93 2.36 -12.98 -9.15
N VAL A 94 1.05 -12.77 -9.21
CA VAL A 94 0.24 -13.09 -10.39
C VAL A 94 0.58 -12.18 -11.57
N ALA A 95 0.81 -10.88 -11.35
CA ALA A 95 1.07 -9.92 -12.42
C ALA A 95 2.48 -10.02 -13.01
N PHE A 96 3.48 -10.35 -12.19
CA PHE A 96 4.89 -10.32 -12.63
C PHE A 96 5.51 -11.71 -12.79
N ARG A 97 5.05 -12.71 -12.02
CA ARG A 97 5.69 -14.03 -11.92
C ARG A 97 4.70 -15.19 -11.76
N PRO A 98 3.67 -15.32 -12.61
CA PRO A 98 2.60 -16.31 -12.42
C PRO A 98 3.11 -17.76 -12.38
N THR A 99 4.21 -18.07 -13.07
CA THR A 99 4.78 -19.42 -13.16
C THR A 99 5.93 -19.68 -12.17
N SER A 100 6.29 -18.71 -11.33
CA SER A 100 7.47 -18.82 -10.49
C SER A 100 7.15 -19.38 -9.10
N ALA A 101 7.61 -20.58 -8.81
CA ALA A 101 7.37 -21.26 -7.53
C ALA A 101 7.89 -20.47 -6.31
N TRP A 102 9.03 -19.79 -6.42
CA TRP A 102 9.55 -18.99 -5.30
C TRP A 102 8.65 -17.78 -5.00
N ALA A 103 8.05 -17.17 -6.01
CA ALA A 103 7.16 -16.01 -5.85
C ALA A 103 5.84 -16.44 -5.18
N GLN A 104 5.34 -17.62 -5.54
CA GLN A 104 4.21 -18.24 -4.86
C GLN A 104 4.55 -18.51 -3.39
N LEU A 105 5.70 -19.14 -3.12
CA LEU A 105 6.16 -19.42 -1.76
C LEU A 105 6.32 -18.14 -0.93
N ALA A 106 6.94 -17.10 -1.49
CA ALA A 106 7.09 -15.80 -0.84
C ALA A 106 5.73 -15.20 -0.48
N THR A 107 4.75 -15.27 -1.40
CA THR A 107 3.38 -14.81 -1.15
C THR A 107 2.73 -15.54 0.01
N ILE A 108 2.83 -16.88 0.04
CA ILE A 108 2.28 -17.70 1.13
C ILE A 108 2.96 -17.34 2.45
N VAL A 109 4.29 -17.32 2.50
CA VAL A 109 5.05 -17.03 3.71
C VAL A 109 4.71 -15.65 4.26
N MET A 110 4.70 -14.61 3.42
CA MET A 110 4.41 -13.24 3.85
C MET A 110 2.95 -13.08 4.32
N SER A 111 2.01 -13.73 3.63
CA SER A 111 0.59 -13.67 4.00
C SER A 111 0.30 -14.42 5.30
N SER A 112 0.91 -15.60 5.49
CA SER A 112 0.79 -16.41 6.71
C SER A 112 1.48 -15.74 7.90
N ALA A 113 2.67 -15.16 7.70
CA ALA A 113 3.36 -14.40 8.74
C ALA A 113 2.52 -13.19 9.18
N SER A 114 1.93 -12.46 8.23
CA SER A 114 1.03 -11.33 8.53
C SER A 114 -0.21 -11.80 9.30
N ALA A 115 -0.81 -12.95 8.92
CA ALA A 115 -1.95 -13.53 9.63
C ALA A 115 -1.58 -13.90 11.09
N ALA A 116 -0.44 -14.54 11.29
CA ALA A 116 0.04 -14.94 12.61
C ALA A 116 0.31 -13.71 13.50
N ILE A 117 0.91 -12.65 12.96
CA ILE A 117 1.16 -11.40 13.68
C ILE A 117 -0.16 -10.71 14.06
N CYS A 118 -1.12 -10.66 13.13
CA CYS A 118 -2.46 -10.16 13.38
C CYS A 118 -3.18 -10.95 14.50
N GLY A 119 -3.11 -12.28 14.46
CA GLY A 119 -3.66 -13.15 15.50
C GLY A 119 -2.96 -12.95 16.85
N GLY A 120 -1.64 -12.79 16.85
CA GLY A 120 -0.85 -12.49 18.04
C GLY A 120 -1.24 -11.16 18.69
N MET A 121 -1.48 -10.11 17.90
CA MET A 121 -1.96 -8.82 18.38
C MET A 121 -3.34 -8.91 19.04
N ILE A 122 -4.28 -9.62 18.41
CA ILE A 122 -5.63 -9.83 18.96
C ILE A 122 -5.53 -10.65 20.25
N GLY A 123 -4.75 -11.73 20.23
CA GLY A 123 -4.55 -12.60 21.40
C GLY A 123 -3.90 -11.89 22.57
N SER A 124 -2.89 -11.04 22.32
CA SER A 124 -2.22 -10.29 23.39
C SER A 124 -3.15 -9.26 24.03
N LEU A 125 -3.98 -8.57 23.25
CA LEU A 125 -4.99 -7.66 23.78
C LEU A 125 -6.06 -8.40 24.58
N ALA A 126 -6.58 -9.52 24.05
CA ALA A 126 -7.61 -10.32 24.74
C ALA A 126 -7.12 -10.92 26.07
N ALA A 127 -5.83 -11.24 26.18
CA ALA A 127 -5.23 -11.81 27.37
C ALA A 127 -4.71 -10.75 28.36
N SER A 128 -4.75 -9.47 28.01
CA SER A 128 -4.22 -8.39 28.86
C SER A 128 -5.24 -7.97 29.93
N PRO A 129 -4.78 -7.47 31.09
CA PRO A 129 -5.66 -6.84 32.07
C PRO A 129 -6.46 -5.68 31.45
N PRO A 130 -7.73 -5.45 31.84
CA PRO A 130 -8.57 -4.40 31.26
C PRO A 130 -7.94 -3.00 31.30
N GLU A 131 -7.22 -2.70 32.36
CA GLU A 131 -6.52 -1.43 32.60
C GLU A 131 -5.22 -1.28 31.79
N ALA A 132 -4.75 -2.32 31.11
CA ALA A 132 -3.53 -2.27 30.33
C ALA A 132 -3.64 -1.27 29.17
N ASN A 133 -2.57 -0.53 28.90
CA ASN A 133 -2.53 0.39 27.78
C ASN A 133 -2.50 -0.38 26.46
N SER A 134 -3.58 -0.29 25.67
CA SER A 134 -3.73 -1.04 24.40
C SER A 134 -2.61 -0.75 23.40
N TYR A 135 -2.07 0.49 23.38
CA TYR A 135 -0.94 0.85 22.53
C TYR A 135 0.30 0.04 22.87
N LEU A 136 0.63 -0.08 24.15
CA LEU A 136 1.83 -0.80 24.61
C LEU A 136 1.69 -2.31 24.36
N VAL A 137 0.51 -2.88 24.63
CA VAL A 137 0.22 -4.30 24.38
C VAL A 137 0.36 -4.65 22.89
N GLY A 138 -0.12 -3.77 22.01
CA GLY A 138 -0.02 -3.97 20.56
C GLY A 138 1.31 -3.56 19.92
N HIS A 139 2.20 -2.88 20.67
CA HIS A 139 3.39 -2.22 20.11
C HIS A 139 4.31 -3.18 19.35
N ALA A 140 4.72 -4.27 20.00
CA ALA A 140 5.62 -5.26 19.42
C ALA A 140 5.01 -5.93 18.18
N TRP A 141 3.72 -6.30 18.24
CA TRP A 141 3.02 -6.91 17.11
C TRP A 141 2.85 -5.96 15.94
N SER A 142 2.49 -4.69 16.21
CA SER A 142 2.38 -3.68 15.17
C SER A 142 3.75 -3.39 14.53
N SER A 143 4.84 -3.43 15.31
CA SER A 143 6.22 -3.31 14.80
C SER A 143 6.53 -4.47 13.87
N ALA A 144 6.28 -5.70 14.32
CA ALA A 144 6.50 -6.91 13.54
C ALA A 144 5.72 -6.90 12.22
N LEU A 145 4.47 -6.42 12.23
CA LEU A 145 3.62 -6.38 11.03
C LEU A 145 4.18 -5.48 9.92
N ARG A 146 4.93 -4.44 10.28
CA ARG A 146 5.54 -3.53 9.29
C ARG A 146 6.57 -4.24 8.41
N ILE A 147 7.20 -5.32 8.89
CA ILE A 147 8.23 -6.07 8.15
C ILE A 147 7.65 -6.72 6.88
N PRO A 148 6.63 -7.60 6.94
CA PRO A 148 6.03 -8.17 5.73
C PRO A 148 5.36 -7.12 4.85
N MET A 149 4.80 -6.04 5.43
CA MET A 149 4.26 -4.93 4.65
C MET A 149 5.34 -4.23 3.81
N MET A 150 6.49 -3.90 4.42
CA MET A 150 7.63 -3.31 3.72
C MET A 150 8.13 -4.23 2.61
N ALA A 151 8.28 -5.52 2.91
CA ALA A 151 8.72 -6.51 1.94
C ALA A 151 7.75 -6.59 0.74
N THR A 152 6.44 -6.51 0.98
CA THR A 152 5.40 -6.53 -0.07
C THR A 152 5.58 -5.39 -1.05
N PHE A 153 5.67 -4.16 -0.54
CA PHE A 153 5.81 -2.98 -1.39
C PHE A 153 7.20 -2.87 -2.02
N ALA A 154 8.25 -3.32 -1.32
CA ALA A 154 9.60 -3.33 -1.86
C ALA A 154 9.69 -4.29 -3.05
N TRP A 155 9.13 -5.49 -2.89
CA TRP A 155 9.06 -6.48 -3.96
C TRP A 155 8.24 -5.96 -5.15
N THR A 156 7.07 -5.37 -4.89
CA THR A 156 6.26 -4.71 -5.92
C THR A 156 7.06 -3.64 -6.68
N GLY A 157 7.79 -2.80 -5.95
CA GLY A 157 8.61 -1.72 -6.51
C GLY A 157 9.74 -2.24 -7.41
N VAL A 158 10.41 -3.30 -6.97
CA VAL A 158 11.51 -3.95 -7.71
C VAL A 158 11.01 -4.62 -8.99
N GLU A 159 9.94 -5.42 -8.94
CA GLU A 159 9.39 -6.07 -10.13
C GLU A 159 8.88 -5.06 -11.15
N SER A 160 8.21 -4.01 -10.68
CA SER A 160 7.74 -2.93 -11.54
C SER A 160 8.90 -2.19 -12.21
N LEU A 161 9.99 -1.94 -11.49
CA LEU A 161 11.20 -1.34 -12.07
C LEU A 161 11.85 -2.25 -13.11
N HIS A 162 11.91 -3.55 -12.83
CA HIS A 162 12.43 -4.54 -13.75
C HIS A 162 11.62 -4.56 -15.06
N GLN A 163 10.29 -4.63 -14.96
CA GLN A 163 9.41 -4.56 -16.13
C GLN A 163 9.50 -3.24 -16.87
N TYR A 164 9.65 -2.11 -16.17
CA TYR A 164 9.90 -0.82 -16.80
C TYR A 164 11.16 -0.85 -17.67
N ARG A 165 12.26 -1.38 -17.14
CA ARG A 165 13.53 -1.50 -17.89
C ARG A 165 13.38 -2.38 -19.13
N MET A 166 12.67 -3.50 -19.03
CA MET A 166 12.37 -4.35 -20.18
C MET A 166 11.47 -3.66 -21.21
N ALA A 167 10.39 -3.02 -20.76
CA ALA A 167 9.46 -2.30 -21.62
C ALA A 167 10.14 -1.12 -22.33
N ARG A 168 11.08 -0.42 -21.67
CA ARG A 168 11.91 0.63 -22.28
C ARG A 168 12.80 0.11 -23.41
N ARG A 169 13.39 -1.07 -23.25
CA ARG A 169 14.17 -1.72 -24.32
C ARG A 169 13.28 -2.11 -25.50
N ARG A 170 12.10 -2.68 -25.24
CA ARG A 170 11.11 -3.01 -26.29
C ARG A 170 10.56 -1.76 -27.00
N LEU A 171 10.33 -0.68 -26.26
CA LEU A 171 9.89 0.61 -26.80
C LEU A 171 10.93 1.18 -27.78
N ALA A 172 12.22 1.04 -27.50
CA ALA A 172 13.28 1.46 -28.42
C ALA A 172 13.27 0.71 -29.76
N LEU A 173 12.66 -0.49 -29.80
CA LEU A 173 12.50 -1.31 -30.99
C LEU A 173 11.10 -1.16 -31.63
N GLY A 174 10.24 -0.27 -31.10
CA GLY A 174 8.85 -0.14 -31.56
C GLY A 174 7.91 -1.28 -31.13
N LEU A 175 8.34 -2.15 -30.19
CA LEU A 175 7.60 -3.35 -29.78
C LEU A 175 6.72 -3.16 -28.53
N SER A 176 6.59 -1.94 -28.01
CA SER A 176 5.85 -1.69 -26.76
C SER A 176 5.18 -0.32 -26.76
N ASP A 177 4.01 -0.23 -26.13
CA ASP A 177 3.31 1.04 -25.91
C ASP A 177 4.04 1.86 -24.83
N PRO A 178 4.42 3.13 -25.11
CA PRO A 178 5.05 4.00 -24.12
C PRO A 178 4.21 4.24 -22.86
N VAL A 179 2.88 4.19 -22.95
CA VAL A 179 1.98 4.35 -21.80
C VAL A 179 2.10 3.16 -20.85
N VAL A 180 2.18 1.94 -21.39
CA VAL A 180 2.36 0.72 -20.57
C VAL A 180 3.72 0.72 -19.90
N ALA A 181 4.78 1.04 -20.64
CA ALA A 181 6.12 1.18 -20.06
C ALA A 181 6.11 2.21 -18.92
N ASN A 182 5.51 3.37 -19.14
CA ASN A 182 5.42 4.41 -18.12
C ASN A 182 4.60 3.99 -16.89
N ARG A 183 3.52 3.20 -17.04
CA ARG A 183 2.76 2.65 -15.90
C ARG A 183 3.62 1.80 -14.97
N PHE A 184 4.53 0.99 -15.50
CA PHE A 184 5.48 0.23 -14.67
C PHE A 184 6.40 1.14 -13.86
N LEU A 185 6.87 2.25 -14.44
CA LEU A 185 7.66 3.24 -13.71
C LEU A 185 6.84 3.88 -12.58
N LEU A 186 5.61 4.31 -12.87
CA LEU A 186 4.74 4.90 -11.85
C LEU A 186 4.50 3.92 -10.69
N TRP A 187 4.21 2.66 -11.03
CA TRP A 187 3.96 1.63 -10.02
C TRP A 187 5.21 1.28 -9.20
N SER A 188 6.40 1.37 -9.80
CA SER A 188 7.66 1.26 -9.06
C SER A 188 7.84 2.37 -8.03
N VAL A 189 7.53 3.62 -8.41
CA VAL A 189 7.57 4.77 -7.49
C VAL A 189 6.59 4.58 -6.34
N VAL A 190 5.36 4.10 -6.62
CA VAL A 190 4.37 3.78 -5.57
C VAL A 190 4.90 2.72 -4.60
N GLY A 191 5.48 1.63 -5.11
CA GLY A 191 6.07 0.57 -4.29
C GLY A 191 7.15 1.11 -3.36
N PHE A 192 8.15 1.81 -3.91
CA PHE A 192 9.24 2.36 -3.10
C PHE A 192 8.78 3.47 -2.14
N SER A 193 7.84 4.32 -2.53
CA SER A 193 7.29 5.34 -1.63
C SER A 193 6.59 4.72 -0.43
N MET A 194 5.79 3.66 -0.65
CA MET A 194 5.11 2.97 0.44
C MET A 194 6.09 2.20 1.33
N THR A 195 7.11 1.56 0.76
CA THR A 195 8.20 0.96 1.55
C THR A 195 8.89 1.99 2.43
N ALA A 196 9.20 3.18 1.90
CA ALA A 196 9.85 4.24 2.66
C ALA A 196 8.95 4.76 3.80
N VAL A 197 7.65 4.97 3.54
CA VAL A 197 6.67 5.38 4.55
C VAL A 197 6.59 4.36 5.70
N ILE A 198 6.49 3.07 5.37
CA ILE A 198 6.39 2.02 6.39
C ILE A 198 7.70 1.84 7.14
N GLY A 199 8.85 1.93 6.45
CA GLY A 199 10.18 1.86 7.05
C GLY A 199 10.46 3.00 8.01
N ALA A 200 10.14 4.24 7.62
CA ALA A 200 10.23 5.39 8.51
C ALA A 200 9.31 5.23 9.72
N SER A 201 8.07 4.78 9.49
CA SER A 201 7.11 4.52 10.58
C SER A 201 7.61 3.44 11.54
N LEU A 202 8.24 2.38 11.05
CA LEU A 202 8.85 1.34 11.89
C LEU A 202 10.02 1.91 12.70
N ALA A 203 10.93 2.65 12.07
CA ALA A 203 12.09 3.22 12.74
C ALA A 203 11.71 4.14 13.91
N LEU A 204 10.68 4.99 13.71
CA LEU A 204 10.16 5.87 14.76
C LEU A 204 9.48 5.10 15.89
N HIS A 205 8.70 4.08 15.52
CA HIS A 205 7.98 3.28 16.49
C HIS A 205 8.93 2.47 17.38
N LEU A 206 10.06 1.99 16.83
CA LEU A 206 11.14 1.36 17.59
C LEU A 206 11.87 2.33 18.53
N GLN A 207 11.86 3.63 18.25
CA GLN A 207 12.38 4.67 19.14
C GLN A 207 11.37 5.11 20.21
N GLY A 208 10.18 4.48 20.27
CA GLY A 208 9.10 4.90 21.16
C GLY A 208 8.42 6.21 20.74
N LEU A 209 8.73 6.74 19.55
CA LEU A 209 8.16 7.98 19.05
C LEU A 209 6.83 7.71 18.35
N GLY A 210 5.79 8.41 18.76
CA GLY A 210 4.54 8.48 18.01
C GLY A 210 4.75 9.20 16.68
N ILE A 211 4.10 8.75 15.61
CA ILE A 211 4.15 9.42 14.29
C ILE A 211 3.71 10.90 14.42
N MET A 212 2.75 11.18 15.31
CA MET A 212 2.25 12.53 15.57
C MET A 212 3.22 13.41 16.35
N ALA A 213 4.20 12.82 17.05
CA ALA A 213 5.15 13.55 17.90
C ALA A 213 6.35 14.08 17.10
N SER A 214 6.59 13.60 15.88
CA SER A 214 7.75 13.96 15.07
C SER A 214 7.34 14.68 13.79
N PRO A 215 7.70 15.96 13.60
CA PRO A 215 7.44 16.69 12.35
C PRO A 215 8.07 16.02 11.13
N LEU A 216 9.26 15.41 11.30
CA LEU A 216 9.94 14.65 10.25
C LEU A 216 9.14 13.40 9.88
N ALA A 217 8.58 12.70 10.86
CA ALA A 217 7.72 11.54 10.63
C ALA A 217 6.50 11.91 9.81
N LEU A 218 5.81 12.98 10.21
CA LEU A 218 4.65 13.49 9.50
C LEU A 218 5.03 13.87 8.08
N PHE A 219 6.14 14.57 7.89
CA PHE A 219 6.63 14.92 6.55
C PHE A 219 6.86 13.68 5.68
N VAL A 220 7.57 12.66 6.18
CA VAL A 220 7.86 11.44 5.41
C VAL A 220 6.59 10.67 5.08
N VAL A 221 5.68 10.52 6.04
CA VAL A 221 4.39 9.83 5.83
C VAL A 221 3.54 10.59 4.82
N LEU A 222 3.38 11.90 4.99
CA LEU A 222 2.54 12.73 4.13
C LEU A 222 3.10 12.86 2.72
N PHE A 223 4.39 13.13 2.59
CA PHE A 223 5.06 13.24 1.29
C PHE A 223 5.06 11.90 0.57
N GLY A 224 5.47 10.81 1.24
CA GLY A 224 5.50 9.49 0.64
C GLY A 224 4.12 8.98 0.25
N ALA A 225 3.10 9.17 1.10
CA ALA A 225 1.73 8.80 0.78
C ALA A 225 1.14 9.68 -0.32
N GLY A 226 1.41 10.98 -0.30
CA GLY A 226 0.96 11.92 -1.34
C GLY A 226 1.56 11.61 -2.71
N VAL A 227 2.87 11.37 -2.76
CA VAL A 227 3.58 10.91 -3.97
C VAL A 227 2.99 9.58 -4.43
N GLY A 228 2.89 8.57 -3.57
CA GLY A 228 2.34 7.27 -3.94
C GLY A 228 0.90 7.38 -4.48
N THR A 229 0.05 8.18 -3.84
CA THR A 229 -1.33 8.40 -4.30
C THR A 229 -1.37 9.10 -5.65
N GLY A 230 -0.60 10.17 -5.84
CA GLY A 230 -0.56 10.92 -7.10
C GLY A 230 -0.09 10.05 -8.26
N PHE A 231 0.97 9.25 -8.05
CA PHE A 231 1.50 8.34 -9.06
C PHE A 231 0.55 7.17 -9.36
N MET A 232 -0.13 6.65 -8.34
CA MET A 232 -1.17 5.63 -8.52
C MET A 232 -2.35 6.18 -9.33
N LEU A 233 -2.85 7.37 -9.00
CA LEU A 233 -3.91 8.04 -9.77
C LEU A 233 -3.47 8.26 -11.22
N LEU A 234 -2.24 8.69 -11.48
CA LEU A 234 -1.73 8.80 -12.85
C LEU A 234 -1.62 7.45 -13.56
N GLY A 235 -1.34 6.36 -12.84
CA GLY A 235 -1.25 5.01 -13.39
C GLY A 235 -2.60 4.46 -13.87
N PHE A 236 -3.64 4.62 -13.03
CA PHE A 236 -4.96 3.99 -13.23
C PHE A 236 -6.05 4.94 -13.74
N LEU A 237 -5.90 6.24 -13.48
CA LEU A 237 -6.79 7.33 -13.89
C LEU A 237 -6.03 8.43 -14.67
N PRO A 238 -5.21 8.11 -15.70
CA PRO A 238 -4.38 9.11 -16.36
C PRO A 238 -5.24 10.18 -17.06
N PRO A 239 -5.04 11.48 -16.76
CA PRO A 239 -5.67 12.56 -17.52
C PRO A 239 -5.23 12.54 -18.99
N ALA A 240 -6.08 12.98 -19.92
CA ALA A 240 -5.75 12.99 -21.36
C ALA A 240 -4.49 13.82 -21.67
N ALA A 241 -4.28 14.93 -20.95
CA ALA A 241 -3.07 15.75 -21.07
C ALA A 241 -1.80 14.96 -20.70
N TYR A 242 -1.88 14.12 -19.67
CA TYR A 242 -0.77 13.25 -19.26
C TYR A 242 -0.44 12.21 -20.33
N LEU A 243 -1.45 11.56 -20.91
CA LEU A 243 -1.26 10.60 -22.01
C LEU A 243 -0.61 11.25 -23.24
N ARG A 244 -1.03 12.48 -23.60
CA ARG A 244 -0.40 13.26 -24.69
C ARG A 244 1.06 13.55 -24.39
N LEU A 245 1.38 13.95 -23.16
CA LEU A 245 2.76 14.22 -22.74
C LEU A 245 3.64 12.97 -22.85
N VAL A 246 3.18 11.82 -22.37
CA VAL A 246 3.92 10.55 -22.43
C VAL A 246 4.17 10.14 -23.89
N ARG A 247 3.15 10.20 -24.74
CA ARG A 247 3.27 9.87 -26.18
C ARG A 247 4.21 10.83 -26.91
N ARG A 248 4.11 12.14 -26.64
CA ARG A 248 4.99 13.17 -27.23
C ARG A 248 6.46 12.92 -26.87
N ARG A 249 6.75 12.62 -25.59
CA ARG A 249 8.11 12.29 -25.13
C ARG A 249 8.64 11.01 -25.78
N ALA A 250 7.80 10.01 -26.01
CA ALA A 250 8.19 8.79 -26.70
C ALA A 250 8.55 9.07 -28.17
N GLY A 251 7.74 9.85 -28.89
CA GLY A 251 8.01 10.24 -30.28
C GLY A 251 9.29 11.08 -30.45
N ALA A 252 9.52 12.05 -29.55
CA ALA A 252 10.74 12.86 -29.57
C ALA A 252 12.02 12.02 -29.40
N ASN A 253 12.01 11.04 -28.50
CA ASN A 253 13.15 10.14 -28.29
C ASN A 253 13.42 9.22 -29.49
N ALA A 254 12.40 8.90 -30.28
CA ALA A 254 12.56 8.10 -31.49
C ALA A 254 13.21 8.93 -32.61
N ALA A 255 12.81 10.20 -32.76
CA ALA A 255 13.36 11.10 -33.76
C ALA A 255 14.86 11.41 -33.54
N THR A 256 15.33 11.48 -32.29
CA THR A 256 16.74 11.78 -31.97
C THR A 256 17.70 10.60 -32.20
N ARG A 257 17.21 9.40 -32.53
CA ARG A 257 18.03 8.18 -32.69
C ARG A 257 18.28 7.80 -34.16
N ILE A 258 17.68 8.55 -35.08
CA ILE A 258 17.88 8.44 -36.53
C ILE A 258 18.97 9.43 -36.90
#